data_AF-A0A919ZM81-F1
#
_entry.id   AF-A0A919ZM81-F1
#
_cell.length_a   1.000
_cell.length_b   1.000
_cell.length_c   1.000
_cell.angle_alpha   90.00
_cell.angle_beta   90.00
_cell.angle_gamma   90.00
#
_symmetry.space_group_name_H-M   'P 1'
#
loop_
_entity.id
_entity.type
_entity.pdbx_description
1 polymer ?
#
loop_
_entity_poly.entity_id
_entity_poly.type
_entity_poly.pdbx_seq_one_letter_code
_entity_poly.pdbx_strand_id
1 'polypeptide(L)' 'MLDPTFFRSLYFSEPGVDEFPSESGKMTPKELLEILTGIFKGNDVVGLTIAEFLPWDYINLKTMLSDLNIFR' A
#
# COMPACT_ATOMS: atom_id res chain seq x y z
N MET A 1 -5.08 0.30 -9.92
CA MET A 1 -4.35 0.40 -8.64
C MET A 1 -3.89 -0.99 -8.19
N LEU A 2 -3.02 -1.07 -7.19
CA LEU A 2 -2.51 -2.34 -6.66
C LEU A 2 -3.63 -3.20 -6.05
N ASP A 3 -3.52 -4.51 -6.26
CA ASP A 3 -4.40 -5.51 -5.68
C ASP A 3 -4.02 -5.80 -4.21
N PRO A 4 -4.98 -5.72 -3.26
CA PRO A 4 -4.74 -5.92 -1.83
C PRO A 4 -4.22 -7.31 -1.46
N THR A 5 -4.40 -8.31 -2.33
CA THR A 5 -3.87 -9.66 -2.12
C THR A 5 -2.34 -9.71 -2.25
N PHE A 6 -1.76 -8.84 -3.10
CA PHE A 6 -0.32 -8.75 -3.34
C PHE A 6 0.35 -7.61 -2.57
N PHE A 7 -0.39 -6.56 -2.21
CA PHE A 7 0.13 -5.41 -1.47
C PHE A 7 -0.86 -4.94 -0.40
N ARG A 8 -0.56 -5.26 0.87
CA ARG A 8 -1.51 -5.12 1.99
C ARG A 8 -1.52 -3.74 2.67
N SER A 9 -0.70 -2.80 2.22
CA SER A 9 -0.66 -1.45 2.80
C SER A 9 -1.66 -0.49 2.12
N LEU A 10 -2.91 -0.93 2.03
CA LEU A 10 -4.01 -0.26 1.34
C LEU A 10 -5.26 -0.24 2.22
N TYR A 11 -6.19 0.68 1.95
CA TYR A 11 -7.49 0.74 2.62
C TYR A 11 -8.24 -0.59 2.55
N PHE A 12 -8.26 -1.21 1.36
CA PHE A 12 -8.89 -2.53 1.10
C PHE A 12 -8.23 -3.73 1.81
N SER A 13 -7.23 -3.47 2.65
CA SER A 13 -6.53 -4.47 3.44
C SER A 13 -6.63 -4.20 4.94
N GLU A 14 -7.58 -3.36 5.35
CA GLU A 14 -7.86 -3.08 6.75
C GLU A 14 -8.16 -4.39 7.51
N PRO A 15 -7.40 -4.71 8.57
CA PRO A 15 -7.60 -5.95 9.32
C PRO A 15 -8.99 -6.04 9.95
N GLY A 16 -9.69 -7.15 9.72
CA GLY A 16 -11.02 -7.40 10.29
C GLY A 16 -12.18 -6.76 9.52
N VAL A 17 -11.92 -6.15 8.36
CA VAL A 17 -12.95 -5.62 7.46
C VAL A 17 -13.07 -6.53 6.24
N ASP A 18 -14.25 -7.11 6.05
CA ASP A 18 -14.53 -8.04 4.95
C ASP A 18 -15.31 -7.39 3.80
N GLU A 19 -15.99 -6.26 4.05
CA GLU A 19 -16.79 -5.55 3.06
C GLU A 19 -16.33 -4.09 2.94
N PHE A 20 -16.07 -3.67 1.71
CA PHE A 20 -15.72 -2.29 1.39
C PHE A 20 -16.79 -1.69 0.46
N PRO A 21 -17.10 -0.38 0.60
CA PRO A 21 -18.12 0.28 -0.22
C PRO A 21 -17.69 0.49 -1.69
N SER A 22 -16.46 0.12 -2.06
CA SER A 22 -15.88 0.34 -3.40
C SER A 22 -15.03 -0.84 -3.86
N GLU A 23 -14.80 -0.97 -5.17
CA GLU A 23 -13.89 -1.99 -5.72
C GLU A 23 -12.42 -1.67 -5.42
N SER A 24 -11.63 -2.73 -5.20
CA SER A 24 -10.19 -2.67 -5.02
C SER A 24 -9.42 -2.63 -6.35
N GLY A 25 -8.12 -2.35 -6.26
CA GLY A 25 -7.21 -2.49 -7.40
C GLY A 25 -7.04 -3.96 -7.83
N LYS A 26 -6.55 -4.16 -9.06
CA LYS A 26 -6.39 -5.49 -9.68
C LYS A 26 -4.96 -5.72 -10.23
N MET A 27 -4.05 -4.76 -10.04
CA MET A 27 -2.67 -4.88 -10.55
C MET A 27 -1.73 -5.48 -9.51
N THR A 28 -0.85 -6.34 -9.97
CA THR A 28 0.32 -6.76 -9.20
C THR A 28 1.37 -5.63 -9.14
N PRO A 29 2.30 -5.65 -8.16
CA PRO A 29 3.43 -4.73 -8.13
C PRO A 29 4.32 -4.80 -9.38
N LYS A 30 4.42 -5.99 -10.00
CA LYS A 30 5.20 -6.20 -11.23
C LYS A 30 4.59 -5.45 -12.42
N GLU A 31 3.28 -5.58 -12.63
CA GLU A 31 2.58 -4.86 -13.71
C GLU A 31 2.67 -3.34 -13.51
N LEU A 32 2.55 -2.87 -12.27
CA LEU A 32 2.74 -1.45 -11.96
C LEU A 32 4.17 -0.99 -12.31
N LEU A 33 5.19 -1.78 -11.99
CA LEU A 33 6.58 -1.47 -12.33
C LEU A 33 6.80 -1.44 -13.85
N GLU A 34 6.23 -2.39 -14.59
CA GLU A 34 6.32 -2.41 -16.06
C GLU A 34 5.69 -1.15 -16.67
N ILE A 35 4.54 -0.71 -16.16
CA ILE A 35 3.90 0.54 -16.59
C ILE A 35 4.78 1.74 -16.27
N LEU A 36 5.25 1.87 -15.01
CA LEU A 36 6.07 3.00 -14.59
C LEU A 36 7.38 3.07 -15.38
N THR A 37 8.08 1.95 -15.55
CA THR A 37 9.31 1.92 -16.35
C THR A 37 9.06 2.27 -17.81
N GLY A 38 7.94 1.84 -18.38
CA GLY A 38 7.50 2.26 -19.72
C GLY A 38 7.26 3.76 -19.83
N ILE A 39 6.60 4.37 -18.84
CA ILE A 39 6.35 5.82 -18.79
C ILE A 39 7.66 6.59 -18.66
N PHE A 40 8.55 6.18 -17.75
CA PHE A 40 9.82 6.89 -17.52
C PHE A 40 10.82 6.68 -18.66
N LYS A 41 10.64 5.66 -19.50
CA LYS A 41 11.52 5.40 -20.65
C LYS A 41 11.28 6.44 -21.75
N GLY A 42 12.23 7.36 -21.90
CA GLY A 42 12.23 8.35 -22.99
C GLY A 42 11.35 9.57 -22.75
N ASN A 43 10.75 9.70 -21.57
CA ASN A 43 10.02 10.89 -21.16
C ASN A 43 10.75 11.58 -20.00
N ASP A 44 10.77 12.91 -20.02
CA ASP A 44 11.24 13.71 -18.90
C ASP A 44 10.11 13.88 -17.87
N VAL A 45 10.01 12.92 -16.94
CA VAL A 45 8.96 12.91 -15.92
C VAL A 45 9.30 13.92 -14.82
N VAL A 46 8.58 15.05 -14.80
CA VAL A 46 8.83 16.17 -13.87
C VAL A 46 8.10 16.06 -12.52
N GLY A 47 7.29 15.01 -12.30
CA GLY A 47 6.57 14.82 -11.05
C GLY A 47 5.95 13.44 -10.90
N LEU A 48 5.94 12.93 -9.67
CA LEU A 48 5.31 11.68 -9.27
C LEU A 48 4.69 11.85 -7.88
N THR A 49 3.43 11.44 -7.73
CA THR A 49 2.76 11.37 -6.42
C THR A 49 2.49 9.92 -6.06
N ILE A 50 2.81 9.56 -4.81
CA ILE A 50 2.42 8.30 -4.19
C ILE A 50 1.47 8.67 -3.05
N ALA A 51 0.28 8.07 -3.05
CA ALA A 51 -0.80 8.40 -2.11
C ALA A 51 -1.43 7.12 -1.54
N GLU A 52 -2.26 7.28 -0.51
CA GLU A 52 -3.08 6.21 0.10
C GLU A 52 -2.28 5.01 0.63
N PHE A 53 -1.06 5.24 1.12
CA PHE A 53 -0.26 4.21 1.79
C PHE A 53 -0.70 4.04 3.25
N LEU A 54 -1.29 2.88 3.56
CA LEU A 54 -1.86 2.56 4.88
C LEU A 54 -1.20 1.31 5.46
N PRO A 55 -0.07 1.44 6.18
CA PRO A 55 0.74 0.31 6.64
C PRO A 55 0.18 -0.34 7.92
N TRP A 56 -0.95 -1.04 7.81
CA TRP A 56 -1.67 -1.65 8.95
C TRP A 56 -0.79 -2.48 9.87
N ASP A 57 0.05 -3.35 9.32
CA ASP A 57 0.93 -4.21 10.12
C ASP A 57 1.90 -3.40 10.98
N TYR A 58 2.48 -2.32 10.43
CA TYR A 58 3.40 -1.46 11.17
C TYR A 58 2.69 -0.63 12.23
N ILE A 59 1.48 -0.14 11.93
CA ILE A 59 0.66 0.59 12.90
C ILE A 59 0.31 -0.33 14.07
N ASN A 60 -0.15 -1.55 13.78
CA ASN A 60 -0.51 -2.54 14.79
C ASN A 60 0.70 -3.00 15.60
N LEU A 61 1.83 -3.27 14.94
CA LEU A 61 3.08 -3.63 15.61
C LEU A 61 3.52 -2.51 16.57
N LYS A 62 3.52 -1.26 16.11
CA LYS A 62 3.87 -0.11 16.94
C LYS A 62 2.95 -0.03 18.17
N THR A 63 1.64 -0.15 17.97
CA THR A 63 0.66 -0.10 19.06
C THR A 63 0.91 -1.23 20.07
N MET A 64 1.04 -2.47 19.60
CA MET A 64 1.29 -3.64 20.46
C MET A 64 2.59 -3.49 21.27
N LEU A 65 3.67 -3.02 20.64
CA LEU A 65 4.95 -2.86 21.33
C LEU A 65 4.94 -1.70 22.33
N SER A 66 4.14 -0.65 22.10
CA SER A 66 4.07 0.51 23.00
C SER A 66 3.52 0.19 24.41
N ASP A 67 2.85 -0.95 24.56
CA ASP A 67 2.37 -1.44 25.86
C ASP A 67 3.47 -2.07 26.71
N LEU A 68 4.60 -2.46 26.09
CA LEU A 68 5.72 -3.06 26.80
C LEU A 68 6.63 -1.96 27.35
N ASN A 69 6.91 -1.99 28.66
CA ASN A 69 7.72 -0.96 29.33
C ASN A 69 9.13 -0.78 28.74
N ILE A 70 9.69 -1.80 28.08
CA ILE A 70 11.00 -1.71 27.42
C ILE A 70 10.98 -0.85 26.15
N PHE A 71 9.80 -0.54 25.62
CA PHE A 71 9.59 0.26 24.41
C PHE A 71 8.82 1.56 24.68
N ARG A 72 8.64 1.95 25.96
CA ARG A 72 8.15 3.27 26.36
C ARG A 72 9.26 4.31 26.37
#